data_AF-A0A914IJK3-F1
#
_entry.id   AF-A0A914IJK3-F1
#
_cell.length_a   1.000
_cell.length_b   1.000
_cell.length_c   1.000
_cell.angle_alpha   90.00
_cell.angle_beta   90.00
_cell.angle_gamma   90.00
#
_symmetry.space_group_name_H-M   'P 1'
#
loop_
_entity.id
_entity.type
_entity.pdbx_description
1 polymer ?
#
loop_
_entity_poly.entity_id
_entity_poly.type
_entity_poly.pdbx_seq_one_letter_code
_entity_poly.pdbx_strand_id
1 'polypeptide(L)'
;MPRSSTILFFVLCFLAIEAFRLPEFLQNASNETKKEYMAIVKSKLSPDAMAKEIEKWISNQNSDIQKAYGKFKTDMETIKTRFGNSVANEIKSIKN
;
A
#
# COMPACT_ATOMS: atom_id res chain seq x y z
N MET A 1 32.72 -38.04 -1.37
CA MET A 1 31.38 -37.55 -1.80
C MET A 1 30.67 -36.95 -0.60
N PRO A 2 30.60 -35.62 -0.44
CA PRO A 2 29.65 -35.03 0.49
C PRO A 2 28.29 -34.92 -0.19
N ARG A 3 27.27 -35.33 0.57
CA ARG A 3 25.88 -35.43 0.17
C ARG A 3 25.25 -34.04 0.09
N SER A 4 24.49 -33.85 -0.99
CA SER A 4 23.61 -32.74 -1.28
C SER A 4 22.69 -32.40 -0.10
N SER A 5 22.94 -31.29 0.60
CA SER A 5 22.07 -30.80 1.69
C SER A 5 21.89 -29.29 1.67
N THR A 6 22.06 -28.65 0.50
CA THR A 6 21.99 -27.18 0.38
C THR A 6 20.63 -26.65 -0.05
N ILE A 7 19.61 -27.50 -0.21
CA ILE A 7 18.31 -27.09 -0.77
C ILE A 7 17.28 -26.78 0.33
N LEU A 8 17.54 -27.17 1.59
CA LEU A 8 16.51 -27.15 2.64
C LEU A 8 16.61 -25.96 3.61
N PHE A 9 17.03 -24.77 3.15
CA PHE A 9 17.10 -23.58 4.02
C PHE A 9 16.29 -22.36 3.56
N PHE A 10 15.66 -22.41 2.38
CA PHE A 10 14.96 -21.23 1.83
C PHE A 10 13.44 -21.22 2.00
N VAL A 11 12.84 -22.22 2.66
CA VAL A 11 11.38 -22.39 2.75
C VAL A 11 10.77 -21.82 4.05
N LEU A 12 11.55 -21.18 4.91
CA LEU A 12 11.12 -20.73 6.25
C LEU A 12 11.11 -19.20 6.45
N CYS A 13 10.74 -18.41 5.44
CA CYS A 13 10.58 -16.95 5.59
C CYS A 13 9.15 -16.42 5.31
N PHE A 14 8.14 -17.30 5.26
CA PHE A 14 6.78 -16.93 4.83
C PHE A 14 5.73 -16.76 5.93
N LEU A 15 6.11 -16.76 7.20
CA LEU A 15 5.17 -16.70 8.32
C LEU A 15 5.41 -15.46 9.17
N ALA A 16 4.72 -14.37 8.81
CA ALA A 16 4.14 -13.36 9.71
C ALA A 16 3.97 -12.03 8.95
N ILE A 17 2.92 -11.94 8.14
CA ILE A 17 2.34 -10.64 7.80
C ILE A 17 1.05 -10.56 8.61
N GLU A 18 1.19 -10.15 9.87
CA GLU A 18 0.10 -9.62 10.69
C GLU A 18 -0.72 -8.63 9.85
N ALA A 19 -2.05 -8.67 10.06
CA ALA A 19 -3.15 -8.12 9.28
C ALA A 19 -3.09 -6.63 8.89
N PHE A 20 -2.02 -6.18 8.22
CA PHE A 20 -2.02 -4.92 7.49
C PHE A 20 -2.78 -5.15 6.20
N ARG A 21 -3.97 -4.56 6.06
CA ARG A 21 -4.71 -4.64 4.80
C ARG A 21 -3.86 -4.02 3.71
N LEU A 22 -3.37 -4.87 2.82
CA LEU A 22 -2.71 -4.43 1.60
C LEU A 22 -3.68 -3.54 0.82
N PRO A 23 -3.21 -2.41 0.29
CA PRO A 23 -4.05 -1.58 -0.55
C PRO A 23 -4.46 -2.35 -1.80
N GLU A 24 -5.64 -2.04 -2.33
CA GLU A 24 -6.26 -2.78 -3.43
C GLU A 24 -5.37 -2.84 -4.68
N PHE A 25 -4.61 -1.76 -4.94
CA PHE A 25 -3.69 -1.69 -6.08
C PHE A 25 -2.52 -2.70 -5.99
N LEU A 26 -2.32 -3.36 -4.84
CA LEU A 26 -1.30 -4.40 -4.63
C LEU A 26 -1.87 -5.81 -4.45
N GLN A 27 -3.19 -6.02 -4.57
CA GLN A 27 -3.76 -7.37 -4.38
C GLN A 27 -3.15 -8.41 -5.32
N ASN A 28 -2.98 -8.04 -6.59
CA ASN A 28 -2.42 -8.90 -7.64
C ASN A 28 -0.90 -8.75 -7.81
N ALA A 29 -0.24 -7.93 -6.99
CA ALA A 29 1.20 -7.76 -7.04
C ALA A 29 1.93 -9.02 -6.53
N SER A 30 3.18 -9.19 -6.97
CA SER A 30 4.04 -10.28 -6.48
C SER A 30 4.28 -10.14 -4.97
N ASN A 31 4.63 -11.25 -4.32
CA ASN A 31 4.96 -11.21 -2.89
C ASN A 31 6.19 -10.34 -2.60
N GLU A 32 7.13 -10.24 -3.53
CA GLU A 32 8.30 -9.37 -3.44
C GLU A 32 7.88 -7.89 -3.47
N THR A 33 7.06 -7.50 -4.44
CA THR A 33 6.50 -6.15 -4.54
C THR A 33 5.70 -5.77 -3.28
N LYS A 34 4.90 -6.69 -2.75
CA LYS A 34 4.17 -6.50 -1.48
C LYS A 34 5.14 -6.29 -0.31
N LYS A 35 6.25 -7.03 -0.27
CA LYS A 35 7.28 -6.90 0.78
C LYS A 35 8.00 -5.55 0.71
N GLU A 36 8.33 -5.07 -0.48
CA GLU A 36 8.92 -3.74 -0.68
C GLU A 36 7.99 -2.64 -0.19
N TYR A 37 6.71 -2.69 -0.56
CA TYR A 37 5.71 -1.76 -0.06
C TYR A 37 5.59 -1.81 1.47
N MET A 38 5.55 -3.01 2.04
CA MET A 38 5.51 -3.19 3.50
C MET A 38 6.74 -2.61 4.20
N ALA A 39 7.93 -2.66 3.58
CA ALA A 39 9.13 -2.04 4.13
C ALA A 39 8.99 -0.51 4.20
N ILE A 40 8.39 0.10 3.18
CA ILE A 40 8.13 1.55 3.16
C ILE A 40 7.08 1.90 4.22
N VAL A 41 6.00 1.14 4.35
CA VAL A 41 4.92 1.45 5.30
C VAL A 41 5.31 1.18 6.76
N LYS A 42 6.15 0.17 7.01
CA LYS A 42 6.68 -0.11 8.35
C LYS A 42 7.82 0.83 8.76
N SER A 43 8.28 1.70 7.85
CA SER A 43 9.28 2.70 8.18
C SER A 43 8.72 3.72 9.18
N LYS A 44 9.58 4.29 10.02
CA LYS A 44 9.21 5.36 10.97
C LYS A 44 9.14 6.74 10.29
N LEU A 45 8.80 6.79 9.00
CA LEU A 45 8.67 8.03 8.23
C LEU A 45 7.42 8.80 8.66
N SER A 46 7.48 10.14 8.55
CA SER A 46 6.28 10.97 8.66
C SER A 46 5.30 10.64 7.51
N PRO A 47 3.98 10.89 7.68
CA PRO A 47 3.00 10.61 6.64
C PRO A 47 3.35 11.21 5.27
N ASP A 48 3.84 12.45 5.23
CA ASP A 48 4.24 13.12 3.98
C ASP A 48 5.49 12.51 3.35
N ALA A 49 6.47 12.12 4.17
CA ALA A 49 7.68 11.46 3.70
C ALA A 49 7.37 10.05 3.17
N MET A 50 6.49 9.32 3.85
CA MET A 50 6.01 8.01 3.42
C MET A 50 5.26 8.11 2.09
N ALA A 51 4.39 9.10 1.92
CA ALA A 51 3.68 9.32 0.67
C ALA A 51 4.64 9.57 -0.51
N LYS A 52 5.66 10.39 -0.31
CA LYS A 52 6.70 10.63 -1.34
C LYS A 52 7.50 9.37 -1.67
N GLU A 53 7.86 8.57 -0.66
CA GLU A 53 8.60 7.33 -0.88
C GLU A 53 7.75 6.30 -1.63
N ILE A 54 6.45 6.21 -1.32
CA ILE A 54 5.51 5.38 -2.06
C ILE A 54 5.39 5.85 -3.51
N GLU A 55 5.25 7.15 -3.77
CA GLU A 55 5.17 7.68 -5.15
C GLU A 55 6.45 7.38 -5.96
N LYS A 56 7.63 7.56 -5.33
CA LYS A 56 8.92 7.22 -5.93
C LYS A 56 9.07 5.72 -6.17
N TRP A 57 8.60 4.88 -5.25
CA TRP A 57 8.62 3.44 -5.42
C TRP A 57 7.72 3.02 -6.60
N ILE A 58 6.53 3.59 -6.71
CA ILE A 58 5.56 3.28 -7.77
C ILE A 58 6.06 3.68 -9.15
N SER A 59 6.81 4.77 -9.29
CA SER A 59 7.42 5.13 -10.58
C SER A 59 8.40 4.07 -11.10
N ASN A 60 8.94 3.23 -10.23
CA ASN A 60 9.84 2.13 -10.59
C ASN A 60 9.09 0.79 -10.82
N GLN A 61 7.80 0.73 -10.54
CA GLN A 61 6.98 -0.47 -10.74
C GLN A 61 6.49 -0.55 -12.19
N ASN A 62 5.94 -1.72 -12.56
CA ASN A 62 5.34 -1.91 -13.88
C ASN A 62 4.11 -1.01 -14.11
N SER A 63 3.73 -0.85 -15.38
CA SER A 63 2.62 0.01 -15.79
C SER A 63 1.27 -0.39 -15.18
N ASP A 64 1.07 -1.66 -14.86
CA ASP A 64 -0.15 -2.14 -14.22
C ASP A 64 -0.30 -1.61 -12.79
N ILE A 65 0.77 -1.65 -11.98
CA ILE A 65 0.78 -1.09 -10.63
C ILE A 65 0.64 0.42 -10.67
N GLN A 66 1.32 1.09 -11.60
CA GLN A 66 1.20 2.54 -11.79
C GLN A 66 -0.24 2.96 -12.10
N LYS A 67 -0.92 2.26 -13.02
CA LYS A 67 -2.33 2.50 -13.35
C LYS A 67 -3.25 2.22 -12.16
N ALA A 68 -3.05 1.11 -11.47
CA ALA A 68 -3.85 0.73 -10.31
C ALA A 68 -3.71 1.76 -9.18
N TYR A 69 -2.50 2.28 -8.95
CA TYR A 69 -2.26 3.36 -8.00
C TYR A 69 -2.90 4.68 -8.42
N GLY A 70 -2.85 5.03 -9.71
CA GLY A 70 -3.54 6.20 -10.24
C GLY A 70 -5.05 6.16 -9.95
N LYS A 71 -5.70 5.01 -10.21
CA LYS A 71 -7.10 4.80 -9.85
C LYS A 71 -7.35 4.94 -8.35
N PHE A 72 -6.49 4.34 -7.54
CA PHE A 72 -6.57 4.44 -6.08
C PHE A 72 -6.53 5.90 -5.60
N LYS A 73 -5.66 6.75 -6.16
CA LYS A 73 -5.61 8.19 -5.83
C LYS A 73 -6.92 8.90 -6.18
N THR A 74 -7.47 8.67 -7.37
CA THR A 74 -8.76 9.25 -7.79
C THR A 74 -9.91 8.81 -6.90
N ASP A 75 -9.95 7.53 -6.52
CA ASP A 75 -10.97 6.99 -5.62
C ASP A 75 -10.85 7.64 -4.22
N MET A 76 -9.63 7.81 -3.71
CA MET A 76 -9.37 8.51 -2.44
C MET A 76 -9.81 9.98 -2.47
N GLU A 77 -9.58 10.70 -3.56
CA GLU A 77 -10.03 12.10 -3.72
C GLU A 77 -11.55 12.19 -3.79
N THR A 78 -12.20 11.25 -4.49
CA THR A 78 -13.66 11.17 -4.57
C THR A 78 -14.27 10.92 -3.19
N ILE A 79 -13.67 10.01 -2.42
CA ILE A 79 -14.06 9.73 -1.03
C ILE A 79 -13.87 10.99 -0.18
N LYS A 80 -12.69 11.63 -0.20
CA LYS A 80 -12.43 12.87 0.55
C LYS A 80 -13.46 13.96 0.24
N THR A 81 -13.80 14.14 -1.03
CA THR A 81 -14.78 15.13 -1.48
C THR A 81 -16.18 14.79 -0.97
N ARG A 82 -16.61 13.52 -1.09
CA ARG A 82 -17.93 13.08 -0.61
C ARG A 82 -18.08 13.24 0.90
N PHE A 83 -17.07 12.84 1.68
CA PHE A 83 -17.09 12.98 3.14
C PHE A 83 -16.92 14.43 3.61
N GLY A 84 -16.05 15.22 2.97
CA GLY A 84 -15.88 16.64 3.26
C GLY A 84 -17.16 17.45 3.04
N ASN A 85 -17.89 17.14 1.96
CA ASN A 85 -19.20 17.76 1.69
C ASN A 85 -20.28 17.29 2.67
N SER A 86 -20.23 16.04 3.15
CA SER A 86 -21.19 15.53 4.14
C SER A 86 -21.04 16.23 5.50
N VAL A 87 -19.80 16.41 5.98
CA VAL A 87 -19.52 17.15 7.23
C VAL A 87 -19.91 18.63 7.10
N ALA A 88 -19.64 19.25 5.95
CA ALA A 88 -20.00 20.65 5.71
C ALA A 88 -21.53 20.87 5.69
N ASN A 89 -22.29 19.91 5.18
CA ASN A 89 -23.76 19.98 5.16
C ASN A 89 -24.40 19.73 6.54
N GLU A 90 -23.85 18.82 7.36
CA GLU A 90 -24.34 18.62 8.73
C GLU A 90 -24.12 19.85 9.62
N ILE A 91 -22.97 20.53 9.52
CA ILE A 91 -22.70 21.76 10.27
C ILE A 91 -23.67 22.90 9.90
N LYS A 92 -24.12 22.96 8.64
CA LYS A 92 -25.14 23.93 8.21
C LYS A 92 -26.53 23.61 8.75
N SER A 93 -26.87 22.34 8.93
CA SER A 93 -28.20 21.93 9.42
C SER A 93 -28.37 22.07 10.94
N ILE A 94 -27.29 22.17 11.72
CA ILE A 94 -27.33 22.40 13.18
C ILE A 94 -27.46 23.91 13.51
N LYS A 95 -27.14 24.79 12.56
CA LYS A 95 -27.19 26.25 12.73
C LYS A 95 -28.50 26.91 12.29
N ASN A 96 -29.48 26.13 11.84
CA ASN A 96 -30.81 26.60 11.46
C ASN A 96 -31.87 26.13 12.44
#